data_AF-A0A1X0UM06-F1
#
_entry.id   AF-A0A1X0UM06-F1
#
_cell.length_a   1.000
_cell.length_b   1.000
_cell.length_c   1.000
_cell.angle_alpha   90.00
_cell.angle_beta   90.00
_cell.angle_gamma   90.00
#
_symmetry.space_group_name_H-M   'P 1'
#
loop_
_entity.id
_entity.type
_entity.pdbx_description
1 polymer ?
#
loop_
_entity_poly.entity_id
_entity_poly.type
_entity_poly.pdbx_seq_one_letter_code
_entity_poly.pdbx_strand_id
1 'polypeptide(L)' 'MSSNESEQRWVTTFVRGLDSPVTWFYDHATSEREEILRQYPPVEPTDLASITGVDFSARDGLPLHDFLTPLVRIPTRT' A
#
# COMPACT_ATOMS: atom_id res chain seq x y z
N MET A 1 1.73 8.16 11.12
CA MET A 1 2.43 9.36 10.62
C MET A 1 2.79 10.23 11.81
N SER A 2 3.96 10.87 11.79
CA SER A 2 4.38 11.84 12.78
C SER A 2 5.18 12.95 12.09
N SER A 3 5.23 14.14 12.68
CA SER A 3 6.00 15.28 12.19
C SER A 3 6.77 15.94 13.32
N ASN A 4 7.75 16.77 12.97
CA ASN A 4 8.33 17.72 13.93
C ASN A 4 7.31 18.82 14.31
N GLU A 5 7.64 19.62 15.34
CA GLU A 5 6.74 20.65 15.88
C GLU A 5 6.33 21.72 14.86
N SER A 6 7.19 22.03 13.89
CA SER A 6 6.91 23.02 12.84
C SER A 6 6.20 22.43 11.61
N GLU A 7 5.88 21.13 11.63
CA GLU A 7 5.26 20.39 10.52
C GLU A 7 6.03 20.49 9.19
N GLN A 8 7.34 20.78 9.24
CA GLN A 8 8.19 20.86 8.05
C GLN A 8 8.85 19.53 7.70
N ARG A 9 8.89 18.57 8.62
CA ARG A 9 9.51 17.26 8.41
C ARG A 9 8.61 16.15 8.90
N TRP A 10 8.33 15.20 8.00
CA TRP A 10 7.30 14.19 8.20
C TRP A 10 7.91 12.80 8.06
N VAL A 11 7.44 11.89 8.90
CA VAL A 11 7.69 10.45 8.77
C VAL A 11 6.35 9.74 8.59
N THR A 12 6.21 9.10 7.43
CA THR A 12 4.98 8.40 7.03
C THR A 12 5.28 7.02 6.50
N THR A 13 4.49 6.04 6.92
CA THR A 13 4.46 4.71 6.31
C THR A 13 3.30 4.64 5.34
N PHE A 14 3.59 4.29 4.08
CA PHE A 14 2.59 3.97 3.07
C PHE A 14 2.40 2.46 3.02
N VAL A 15 1.14 2.03 3.06
CA VAL A 15 0.73 0.64 2.93
C VAL A 15 -0.16 0.54 1.69
N ARG A 16 0.21 -0.30 0.73
CA ARG A 16 -0.53 -0.48 -0.53
C ARG A 16 -0.63 -1.95 -0.89
N GLY A 17 -1.85 -2.48 -0.85
CA GLY A 17 -2.13 -3.84 -1.28
C GLY A 17 -1.30 -4.89 -0.54
N LEU A 18 -0.66 -5.78 -1.31
CA LEU A 18 0.20 -6.86 -0.78
C LEU A 18 1.69 -6.51 -0.77
N ASP A 19 2.06 -5.29 -1.18
CA ASP A 19 3.46 -4.88 -1.27
C ASP A 19 4.01 -4.50 0.13
N SER A 20 5.34 -4.53 0.28
CA SER A 20 5.96 -4.20 1.57
C SER A 20 5.59 -2.77 2.00
N PRO A 21 5.16 -2.54 3.25
CA PRO A 21 5.06 -1.20 3.80
C PRO A 21 6.39 -0.45 3.70
N VAL A 22 6.33 0.80 3.27
CA VAL A 22 7.50 1.67 3.08
C VAL A 22 7.35 2.93 3.91
N THR A 23 8.34 3.20 4.75
CA THR A 23 8.41 4.42 5.54
C THR A 23 9.31 5.44 4.84
N TRP A 24 8.77 6.63 4.67
CA TRP A 24 9.41 7.77 4.02
C TRP A 24 9.64 8.89 5.02
N PHE A 25 10.79 9.53 4.90
CA PHE A 25 11.04 10.88 5.37
C PHE A 25 10.68 11.87 4.26
N TYR A 26 10.04 12.98 4.63
CA TYR A 26 9.72 14.07 3.71
C TYR A 26 10.04 15.42 4.35
N ASP A 27 10.83 16.25 3.67
CA ASP A 27 11.14 17.62 4.07
C ASP A 27 10.36 18.60 3.18
N HIS A 28 9.38 19.29 3.77
CA HIS A 28 8.50 20.23 3.06
C HIS A 28 9.22 21.49 2.57
N ALA A 29 10.31 21.89 3.21
CA ALA A 29 11.03 23.10 2.82
C ALA A 29 11.79 22.89 1.50
N THR A 30 12.26 21.66 1.26
CA THR A 30 13.02 21.29 0.06
C THR A 30 12.22 20.45 -0.93
N SER A 31 11.08 19.90 -0.52
CA SER A 31 10.33 18.86 -1.24
C SER A 31 11.12 17.56 -1.47
N GLU A 32 12.23 17.36 -0.75
CA GLU A 32 13.00 16.12 -0.79
C GLU A 32 12.29 15.01 -0.01
N ARG A 33 12.44 13.79 -0.52
CA ARG A 33 11.90 12.58 0.10
C ARG A 33 12.91 11.46 0.04
N GLU A 34 12.99 10.71 1.13
CA GLU A 34 13.90 9.58 1.27
C GLU A 34 13.14 8.38 1.85
N GLU A 35 13.34 7.20 1.27
CA GLU A 35 12.89 5.95 1.88
C GLU A 35 13.86 5.60 3.01
N ILE A 36 13.34 5.53 4.25
CA ILE A 36 14.18 5.28 5.43
C ILE A 36 14.03 3.87 5.99
N LEU A 37 12.93 3.18 5.69
CA LEU A 37 12.70 1.80 6.11
C LEU A 37 11.74 1.08 5.17
N ARG A 38 12.11 -0.14 4.79
CA ARG A 38 11.24 -1.13 4.17
C ARG A 38 11.18 -2.37 5.05
N GLN A 39 9.97 -2.76 5.46
CA GLN A 39 9.81 -3.83 6.46
C GLN A 39 10.28 -5.20 5.96
N TYR A 40 10.07 -5.50 4.68
CA TYR A 40 10.53 -6.74 4.03
C TYR A 40 11.00 -6.45 2.59
N PRO A 41 11.83 -7.31 1.97
CA PRO A 41 12.22 -7.13 0.57
C PRO A 41 11.00 -6.97 -0.34
N PRO A 42 11.06 -6.11 -1.37
CA PRO A 42 9.97 -5.99 -2.34
C PRO A 42 9.72 -7.35 -3.00
N VAL A 43 8.44 -7.67 -3.19
CA VAL A 43 8.02 -8.87 -3.91
C VAL A 43 7.86 -8.49 -5.38
N GLU A 44 8.29 -9.34 -6.30
CA GLU A 44 8.08 -9.09 -7.72
C GLU A 44 6.57 -8.94 -8.00
N PRO A 45 6.13 -7.89 -8.72
CA PRO A 45 4.70 -7.65 -8.93
C PRO A 45 3.97 -8.83 -9.58
N THR A 46 4.69 -9.68 -10.31
CA THR A 46 4.13 -10.89 -10.97
C THR A 46 3.84 -12.02 -9.97
N ASP A 47 4.46 -12.00 -8.79
CA ASP A 47 4.25 -12.98 -7.72
C ASP A 47 3.11 -12.55 -6.78
N LEU A 48 2.67 -11.29 -6.85
CA LEU A 48 1.54 -10.78 -6.08
C LEU A 48 0.22 -11.07 -6.80
N ALA A 49 -0.78 -11.51 -6.03
CA ALA A 49 -2.15 -11.52 -6.52
C ALA A 49 -2.58 -10.09 -6.90
N SER A 50 -3.26 -9.94 -8.04
CA SER A 50 -3.79 -8.65 -8.46
C SER A 50 -4.89 -8.19 -7.51
N ILE A 51 -4.78 -7.01 -6.92
CA ILE A 51 -5.87 -6.41 -6.14
C ILE A 51 -6.65 -5.45 -7.05
N THR A 52 -7.96 -5.66 -7.18
CA THR A 52 -8.85 -4.80 -7.97
C THR A 52 -9.95 -4.24 -7.09
N GLY A 53 -10.15 -2.91 -7.12
CA GLY A 53 -11.31 -2.29 -6.48
C GLY A 53 -12.59 -2.72 -7.19
N VAL A 54 -13.60 -3.11 -6.42
CA VAL A 54 -14.90 -3.53 -6.92
C VAL A 54 -16.00 -2.75 -6.24
N ASP A 55 -17.05 -2.46 -7.01
CA ASP A 55 -18.21 -1.71 -6.56
C ASP A 55 -19.48 -2.49 -6.91
N PHE A 56 -20.39 -2.62 -5.97
CA PHE A 56 -21.70 -3.23 -6.21
C PHE A 56 -22.77 -2.67 -5.28
N SER A 57 -24.04 -2.80 -5.66
CA SER A 57 -25.15 -2.30 -4.84
C SER A 57 -25.45 -3.25 -3.68
N ALA A 58 -25.56 -2.69 -2.47
CA ALA A 58 -26.13 -3.37 -1.31
C ALA A 58 -27.63 -3.63 -1.47
N ARG A 59 -28.21 -4.42 -0.55
CA ARG A 59 -29.66 -4.72 -0.53
C ARG A 59 -30.53 -3.47 -0.42
N ASP A 60 -30.05 -2.43 0.25
CA ASP A 60 -30.73 -1.14 0.44
C ASP A 60 -30.46 -0.13 -0.70
N GLY A 61 -29.69 -0.53 -1.71
CA GLY A 61 -29.35 0.31 -2.87
C GLY A 61 -28.14 1.22 -2.68
N LEU A 62 -27.48 1.23 -1.51
CA LEU A 62 -26.24 1.99 -1.32
C LEU A 62 -25.04 1.32 -2.00
N PRO A 63 -24.03 2.09 -2.46
CA PRO A 63 -22.81 1.52 -3.04
C PRO A 63 -21.96 0.85 -1.95
N LEU A 64 -21.48 -0.37 -2.23
CA LEU A 64 -20.45 -1.06 -1.46
C LEU A 64 -19.16 -1.04 -2.27
N HIS A 65 -18.11 -0.53 -1.64
CA HIS A 65 -16.75 -0.49 -2.16
C HIS A 65 -15.93 -1.57 -1.45
N ASP A 66 -15.29 -2.45 -2.21
CA ASP A 66 -14.42 -3.49 -1.66
C ASP A 66 -13.22 -3.76 -2.58
N PHE A 67 -12.32 -4.64 -2.16
CA PHE A 67 -11.16 -5.08 -2.93
C PHE A 67 -11.22 -6.59 -3.18
N LEU A 68 -11.22 -6.97 -4.46
CA LEU A 68 -11.12 -8.38 -4.86
C LEU A 68 -9.64 -8.76 -5.03
N THR A 69 -9.22 -9.79 -4.30
CA THR A 69 -7.90 -10.42 -4.43
C THR A 69 -8.11 -11.88 -4.86
N PRO A 70 -7.85 -12.24 -6.12
CA PRO A 70 -7.98 -13.61 -6.59
C PRO A 70 -6.84 -14.47 -6.04
N LEU A 71 -7.11 -15.76 -5.87
CA LEU A 71 -6.05 -16.72 -5.54
C LEU A 71 -5.07 -16.82 -6.72
N VAL A 72 -3.78 -16.67 -6.44
CA VAL A 72 -2.73 -17.03 -7.40
C VAL A 72 -2.59 -18.55 -7.45
N ARG A 73 -2.39 -19.09 -8.64
CA ARG A 73 -2.13 -20.53 -8.81
C ARG A 73 -0.81 -20.87 -8.11
N ILE A 74 -0.87 -21.72 -7.10
CA ILE A 74 0.33 -22.35 -6.54
C ILE A 74 0.80 -23.41 -7.54
N PRO A 75 2.03 -23.33 -8.10
CA PRO A 75 2.52 -24.37 -8.99
C PRO A 75 2.62 -25.70 -8.25
N THR A 76 2.08 -26.76 -8.84
CA THR A 76 2.17 -28.11 -8.28
C THR A 76 3.61 -28.58 -8.40
N ARG A 77 4.25 -28.85 -7.26
CA ARG A 77 5.59 -29.45 -7.24
C ARG A 77 5.47 -30.89 -7.76
N THR A 78 6.10 -31.15 -8.91
CA THR A 78 6.25 -32.49 -9.50
C THR A 78 7.41 -33.24 -8.86
#